data_AF-A0A972GM66-F1
#
_entry.id   AF-A0A972GM66-F1
#
_cell.length_a   1.000
_cell.length_b   1.000
_cell.length_c   1.000
_cell.angle_alpha   90.00
_cell.angle_beta   90.00
_cell.angle_gamma   90.00
#
_symmetry.space_group_name_H-M   'P 1'
#
loop_
_entity.id
_entity.type
_entity.pdbx_description
1 polymer ?
#
loop_
_entity_poly.entity_id
_entity_poly.type
_entity_poly.pdbx_seq_one_letter_code
_entity_poly.pdbx_strand_id
1 'polypeptide(L)'
;MLTNLYYLSSAYQLEISELAGGAHSEGSTHYSGTAFDIVKINGIPVSSENPYYQDVIQWCRDQGGTTYGPGDAGWTCSHDPCHFWEAISQQLF
;
A
#
# COMPACT_ATOMS: atom_id res chain seq x y z
N MET A 1 3.83 9.24 -5.33
CA MET A 1 4.19 8.27 -4.27
C MET A 1 4.57 8.95 -2.96
N LEU A 2 5.75 9.57 -2.84
CA LEU A 2 6.22 10.13 -1.55
C LEU A 2 5.28 11.21 -0.97
N THR A 3 4.67 12.05 -1.81
CA THR A 3 3.65 13.01 -1.37
C THR A 3 2.45 12.33 -0.71
N ASN A 4 2.04 11.16 -1.21
CA ASN A 4 0.93 10.42 -0.65
C ASN A 4 1.28 9.79 0.70
N LEU A 5 2.48 9.21 0.80
CA LEU A 5 3.01 8.74 2.08
C LEU A 5 3.09 9.86 3.13
N TYR A 6 3.48 11.07 2.73
CA TYR A 6 3.46 12.23 3.61
C TYR A 6 2.05 12.54 4.13
N TYR A 7 1.04 12.60 3.26
CA TYR A 7 -0.33 12.86 3.71
C TYR A 7 -0.89 11.74 4.59
N LEU A 8 -0.69 10.47 4.22
CA LEU A 8 -1.11 9.34 5.06
C LEU A 8 -0.42 9.36 6.43
N SER A 9 0.86 9.74 6.49
CA SER A 9 1.61 9.82 7.76
C SER A 9 1.07 10.88 8.73
N SER A 10 0.25 11.83 8.25
CA SER A 10 -0.41 12.80 9.12
C SER A 10 -1.59 12.22 9.90
N ALA A 11 -2.15 11.09 9.45
CA ALA A 11 -3.30 10.42 10.04
C ALA A 11 -2.98 9.03 10.61
N TYR A 12 -1.96 8.35 10.07
CA TYR A 12 -1.62 6.96 10.42
C TYR A 12 -0.13 6.79 10.67
N GLN A 13 0.23 5.91 11.61
CA GLN A 13 1.57 5.35 11.69
C GLN A 13 1.67 4.15 10.74
N LEU A 14 2.44 4.30 9.67
CA LEU A 14 2.66 3.23 8.69
C LEU A 14 3.99 2.53 8.92
N GLU A 15 4.00 1.20 8.89
CA GLU A 15 5.22 0.41 8.75
C GLU A 15 5.31 -0.07 7.30
N ILE A 16 6.32 0.44 6.60
CA ILE A 16 6.56 0.16 5.18
C ILE A 16 7.63 -0.92 5.06
N SER A 17 7.35 -1.96 4.29
CA SER A 17 8.32 -3.03 4.02
C SER A 17 9.11 -2.82 2.75
N GLU A 18 8.47 -2.26 1.72
CA GLU A 18 9.05 -2.09 0.39
C GLU A 18 8.64 -0.73 -0.16
N LEU A 19 9.61 -0.05 -0.79
CA LEU A 19 9.40 1.17 -1.56
C LEU A 19 9.73 0.88 -3.03
N ALA A 20 9.95 1.93 -3.81
CA ALA A 20 10.51 1.85 -5.14
C ALA A 20 11.75 0.93 -5.21
N GLY A 21 11.73 -0.04 -6.12
CA GLY A 21 12.85 -0.94 -6.39
C GLY A 21 12.87 -2.26 -5.61
N GLY A 22 11.84 -2.57 -4.82
CA GLY A 22 11.67 -3.88 -4.18
C GLY A 22 11.66 -5.05 -5.18
N ALA A 23 11.91 -6.27 -4.71
CA ALA A 23 11.93 -7.46 -5.57
C ALA A 23 10.50 -7.96 -5.85
N HIS A 24 10.03 -7.82 -7.09
CA HIS A 24 8.68 -8.21 -7.52
C HIS A 24 8.65 -8.90 -8.89
N SER A 25 7.46 -9.38 -9.28
CA SER A 25 7.20 -9.94 -10.60
C SER A 25 7.47 -8.94 -11.72
N GLU A 26 7.71 -9.47 -12.92
CA GLU A 26 7.87 -8.68 -14.14
C GLU A 26 6.66 -7.74 -14.34
N GLY A 27 6.92 -6.48 -14.67
CA GLY A 27 5.89 -5.45 -14.85
C GLY A 27 5.40 -4.79 -13.56
N SER A 28 5.96 -5.12 -12.39
CA SER A 28 5.60 -4.46 -11.13
C SER A 28 5.88 -2.94 -11.17
N THR A 29 4.94 -2.18 -10.62
CA THR A 29 5.04 -0.72 -10.46
C THR A 29 6.08 -0.31 -9.41
N HIS A 30 6.56 -1.23 -8.57
CA HIS A 30 7.74 -0.99 -7.72
C HIS A 30 8.97 -0.65 -8.55
N TYR A 31 9.13 -1.28 -9.72
CA TYR A 31 10.22 -0.96 -10.66
C TYR A 31 10.02 0.37 -11.39
N SER A 32 8.80 0.93 -11.38
CA SER A 32 8.51 2.26 -11.91
C SER A 32 8.63 3.37 -10.84
N GLY A 33 8.92 3.00 -9.60
CA GLY A 33 9.05 3.94 -8.48
C GLY A 33 7.74 4.58 -8.01
N THR A 34 6.61 3.95 -8.33
CA THR A 34 5.27 4.48 -8.02
C THR A 34 4.49 3.63 -7.02
N ALA A 35 5.13 2.64 -6.39
CA ALA A 35 4.50 1.71 -5.47
C ALA A 35 5.23 1.56 -4.13
N PHE A 36 4.48 1.15 -3.12
CA PHE A 36 4.98 0.81 -1.80
C PHE A 36 4.06 -0.21 -1.11
N ASP A 37 4.66 -0.96 -0.17
CA ASP A 37 3.97 -1.99 0.60
C ASP A 37 3.87 -1.59 2.08
N ILE A 38 2.67 -1.70 2.65
CA ILE A 38 2.40 -1.48 4.08
C ILE A 38 2.20 -2.82 4.77
N VAL A 39 2.89 -3.03 5.90
CA VAL A 39 2.73 -4.23 6.75
C VAL A 39 1.96 -3.95 8.03
N LYS A 40 2.01 -2.71 8.54
CA LYS A 40 1.22 -2.30 9.71
C LYS A 40 0.65 -0.90 9.53
N ILE A 41 -0.56 -0.72 10.05
CA ILE A 41 -1.24 0.57 10.19
C ILE A 41 -1.54 0.75 11.67
N ASN A 42 -1.05 1.83 12.27
CA ASN A 42 -1.15 2.12 13.71
C ASN A 42 -0.64 0.97 14.60
N GLY A 43 0.44 0.32 14.16
CA GLY A 43 1.06 -0.81 14.85
C GLY A 43 0.30 -2.14 14.75
N ILE A 44 -0.86 -2.16 14.07
CA ILE A 44 -1.66 -3.36 13.84
C ILE A 44 -1.30 -3.91 12.45
N PRO A 45 -0.99 -5.22 12.31
CA PRO A 45 -0.78 -5.86 11.01
C PRO A 45 -1.91 -5.59 10.03
N VAL A 46 -1.61 -5.49 8.74
CA VAL A 46 -2.65 -5.37 7.72
C VAL A 46 -3.39 -6.71 7.58
N SER A 47 -4.67 -6.71 7.89
CA SER A 47 -5.58 -7.84 7.72
C SER A 47 -7.02 -7.36 7.64
N SER A 48 -7.97 -8.26 7.37
CA SER A 48 -9.41 -7.94 7.42
C SER A 48 -9.89 -7.53 8.82
N GLU A 49 -9.13 -7.83 9.88
CA GLU A 49 -9.44 -7.38 11.24
C GLU A 49 -8.89 -6.00 11.59
N ASN A 50 -7.98 -5.44 10.78
CA ASN A 50 -7.43 -4.11 11.04
C ASN A 50 -8.47 -3.04 10.68
N PRO A 51 -9.02 -2.27 11.63
CA PRO A 51 -10.12 -1.34 11.33
C PRO A 51 -9.72 -0.20 10.38
N TYR A 52 -8.43 0.04 10.17
CA TYR A 52 -7.92 1.17 9.38
C TYR A 52 -7.60 0.82 7.93
N TYR A 53 -7.55 -0.47 7.55
CA TYR A 53 -7.03 -0.86 6.24
C TYR A 53 -7.92 -0.35 5.09
N GLN A 54 -9.24 -0.36 5.26
CA GLN A 54 -10.18 0.11 4.24
C GLN A 54 -10.08 1.62 4.02
N ASP A 55 -9.87 2.40 5.09
CA ASP A 55 -9.71 3.85 4.99
C ASP A 55 -8.43 4.21 4.22
N VAL A 56 -7.32 3.51 4.52
CA VAL A 56 -6.06 3.71 3.77
C VAL A 56 -6.28 3.33 2.31
N ILE A 57 -6.86 2.16 2.00
CA ILE A 57 -7.19 1.75 0.63
C ILE A 57 -8.02 2.81 -0.10
N GLN A 58 -9.08 3.29 0.54
CA GLN A 58 -9.99 4.23 -0.09
C GLN A 58 -9.28 5.56 -0.35
N TRP A 59 -8.50 6.06 0.60
CA TRP A 59 -7.70 7.27 0.42
C TRP A 59 -6.76 7.16 -0.78
N CYS A 60 -6.09 6.02 -0.93
CA CYS A 60 -5.18 5.77 -2.05
C CYS A 60 -5.91 5.75 -3.40
N ARG A 61 -7.10 5.13 -3.45
CA ARG A 61 -7.98 5.15 -4.63
C ARG A 61 -8.44 6.55 -4.98
N ASP A 62 -8.77 7.37 -3.98
CA ASP A 62 -9.19 8.77 -4.16
C ASP A 62 -8.06 9.63 -4.75
N GLN A 63 -6.80 9.25 -4.53
CA GLN A 63 -5.62 9.88 -5.15
C GLN A 63 -5.30 9.35 -6.56
N GLY A 64 -6.15 8.48 -7.13
CA GLY A 64 -5.92 7.85 -8.43
C GLY A 64 -5.01 6.62 -8.37
N GLY A 65 -4.72 6.09 -7.18
CA GLY A 65 -3.95 4.88 -7.00
C GLY A 65 -4.76 3.60 -7.23
N THR A 66 -4.07 2.55 -7.66
CA THR A 66 -4.55 1.17 -7.61
C THR A 66 -4.03 0.53 -6.34
N THR A 67 -4.89 -0.22 -5.67
CA THR A 67 -4.64 -0.81 -4.36
C THR A 67 -4.98 -2.29 -4.40
N TYR A 68 -4.27 -3.11 -3.62
CA TYR A 68 -4.62 -4.52 -3.51
C TYR A 68 -4.37 -5.06 -2.09
N GLY A 69 -5.44 -5.48 -1.44
CA GLY A 69 -5.42 -5.79 -0.02
C GLY A 69 -6.41 -6.85 0.43
N PRO A 70 -6.59 -6.98 1.76
CA PRO A 70 -7.54 -7.90 2.35
C PRO A 70 -8.94 -7.78 1.73
N GLY A 71 -9.38 -8.87 1.11
CA GLY A 71 -10.69 -8.97 0.44
C GLY A 71 -10.67 -8.81 -1.08
N ASP A 72 -9.55 -8.43 -1.70
CA ASP A 72 -9.43 -8.38 -3.15
C ASP A 72 -9.26 -9.78 -3.76
N ALA A 73 -9.87 -10.00 -4.94
CA ALA A 73 -9.81 -11.28 -5.62
C ALA A 73 -8.35 -11.65 -5.99
N GLY A 74 -7.93 -12.83 -5.54
CA GLY A 74 -6.56 -13.33 -5.72
C GLY A 74 -5.56 -12.80 -4.68
N TRP A 75 -5.97 -11.89 -3.79
CA TRP A 75 -5.09 -11.44 -2.71
C TRP A 75 -5.00 -12.57 -1.70
N THR A 76 -3.78 -13.01 -1.43
CA THR A 76 -3.45 -13.86 -0.30
C THR A 76 -2.47 -13.11 0.58
N CYS A 77 -2.47 -13.41 1.88
CA CYS A 77 -1.34 -13.04 2.74
C CYS A 77 -0.12 -13.85 2.28
N SER A 78 0.52 -13.36 1.22
CA SER A 78 1.56 -14.09 0.47
C SER A 78 2.92 -14.03 1.15
N HIS A 79 3.08 -13.16 2.16
CA HIS A 79 4.30 -12.95 2.94
C HIS A 79 3.92 -12.60 4.39
N ASP A 80 4.75 -13.01 5.37
CA ASP A 80 4.58 -12.72 6.80
C ASP A 80 5.63 -11.67 7.21
N PRO A 81 5.24 -10.48 7.71
CA PRO A 81 3.87 -10.03 8.00
C PRO A 81 3.04 -9.76 6.74
N CYS A 82 1.72 -9.96 6.76
CA CYS A 82 0.86 -9.70 5.60
C CYS A 82 1.04 -8.27 5.05
N HIS A 83 1.28 -8.15 3.74
CA HIS A 83 1.48 -6.87 3.06
C HIS A 83 0.25 -6.47 2.23
N PHE A 84 -0.02 -5.18 2.20
CA PHE A 84 -0.90 -4.52 1.23
C PHE A 84 -0.04 -3.67 0.29
N TRP A 85 -0.26 -3.77 -1.03
CA TRP A 85 0.44 -2.94 -2.02
C TRP A 85 -0.45 -1.81 -2.53
N GLU A 86 0.15 -0.63 -2.63
CA GLU A 86 -0.39 0.48 -3.41
C GLU A 86 0.50 0.75 -4.61
N ALA A 87 -0.10 0.87 -5.79
CA ALA A 87 0.51 1.47 -6.95
C ALA A 87 -0.21 2.76 -7.31
N ILE A 88 0.44 3.89 -7.08
CA ILE A 88 -0.12 5.18 -7.46
C ILE A 88 0.05 5.33 -8.97
N SER A 89 -1.06 5.26 -9.70
CA SER A 89 -1.10 5.70 -11.08
C SER A 89 -0.99 7.23 -11.09
N GLN A 90 0.24 7.71 -11.25
CA GLN A 90 0.60 9.06 -11.70
C GLN A 90 -0.33 10.19 -11.22
N GLN A 91 0.02 10.83 -10.09
CA GLN A 91 -0.32 12.24 -9.97
C GLN A 91 0.61 13.02 -10.91
N LEU A 92 0.06 13.38 -12.07
CA LEU A 92 0.59 14.45 -12.90
C LEU A 92 0.74 15.71 -12.03
N PHE A 93 1.87 16.39 -12.24
CA PHE A 93 2.32 17.62 -11.60
C PHE A 93 1.22 18.66 -11.36
#